data_AF-A0A7K2XMG3-F1
#
_entry.id   AF-A0A7K2XMG3-F1
#
_cell.length_a   1.000
_cell.length_b   1.000
_cell.length_c   1.000
_cell.angle_alpha   90.00
_cell.angle_beta   90.00
_cell.angle_gamma   90.00
#
_symmetry.space_group_name_H-M   'P 1'
#
loop_
_entity.id
_entity.type
_entity.pdbx_description
1 polymer ?
#
loop_
_entity_poly.entity_id
_entity_poly.type
_entity_poly.pdbx_seq_one_letter_code
_entity_poly.pdbx_strand_id
1 'polypeptide(L)'
;ALGLASAESAADHWRRVTLHLATPHLHTPDGQERGTSYRTVFPLGGGAVLGITENDRGVDDGREFEALLHDPDGRFEAPAPYTLRTATSPGDRTRGADWLTAFLREAENRAEVPLPEEAAEEFSRLTGVPGALARLVLAGMPNVDDWGNNFLPTELRTSLGLKVAEAAQARDELRGLSVEVRRAVVAALLPEDPARLWTEGPDAASAAAVWNAYVGRRTRVPDWLIAEADRGVVTGWSVQRALSALLGP
;
A
#
# COMPACT_ATOMS: atom_id res chain seq x y z
N ALA A 1 3.31 -15.32 -19.04
CA ALA A 1 3.01 -14.14 -18.20
C ALA A 1 3.75 -12.94 -18.77
N LEU A 2 3.20 -11.73 -18.69
CA LEU A 2 3.77 -10.52 -19.32
C LEU A 2 5.05 -9.98 -18.64
N GLY A 3 5.72 -10.72 -17.75
CA GLY A 3 7.03 -10.31 -17.18
C GLY A 3 6.98 -9.33 -15.98
N LEU A 4 5.81 -9.07 -15.39
CA LEU A 4 5.63 -8.12 -14.26
C LEU A 4 6.06 -8.66 -12.88
N ALA A 5 6.72 -9.82 -12.81
CA ALA A 5 6.94 -10.55 -11.56
C ALA A 5 7.98 -9.92 -10.63
N SER A 6 8.96 -9.21 -11.18
CA SER A 6 10.02 -8.50 -10.45
C SER A 6 10.41 -7.24 -11.20
N ALA A 7 11.13 -6.34 -10.54
CA ALA A 7 11.69 -5.19 -11.25
C ALA A 7 12.74 -5.61 -12.29
N GLU A 8 13.47 -6.70 -12.08
CA GLU A 8 14.45 -7.25 -13.03
C GLU A 8 13.76 -7.70 -14.32
N SER A 9 12.76 -8.58 -14.22
CA SER A 9 12.03 -9.09 -15.38
C SER A 9 11.15 -8.05 -16.07
N ALA A 10 10.70 -7.04 -15.32
CA ALA A 10 9.83 -5.99 -15.83
C ALA A 10 10.62 -4.79 -16.40
N ALA A 11 11.89 -4.62 -16.04
CA ALA A 11 12.68 -3.45 -16.42
C ALA A 11 12.89 -3.32 -17.94
N ASP A 12 12.79 -4.38 -18.71
CA ASP A 12 13.01 -4.30 -20.15
C ASP A 12 11.74 -3.95 -20.94
N HIS A 13 10.56 -4.25 -20.37
CA HIS A 13 9.30 -4.18 -21.13
C HIS A 13 8.18 -3.39 -20.46
N TRP A 14 8.33 -3.00 -19.18
CA TRP A 14 7.30 -2.28 -18.44
C TRP A 14 7.80 -1.04 -17.73
N ARG A 15 6.99 0.01 -17.75
CA ARG A 15 7.16 1.20 -16.91
C ARG A 15 5.84 1.53 -16.21
N ARG A 16 5.92 1.85 -14.92
CA ARG A 16 4.95 2.75 -14.29
C ARG A 16 5.29 4.16 -14.73
N VAL A 17 4.33 4.86 -15.32
CA VAL A 17 4.52 6.18 -15.90
C VAL A 17 3.51 7.18 -15.34
N THR A 18 3.91 8.44 -15.29
CA THR A 18 2.99 9.56 -15.14
C THR A 18 2.89 10.27 -16.49
N LEU A 19 1.67 10.34 -17.02
CA LEU A 19 1.37 11.00 -18.29
C LEU A 19 0.68 12.34 -18.04
N HIS A 20 1.11 13.39 -18.72
CA HIS A 20 0.48 14.70 -18.66
C HIS A 20 -0.28 15.00 -19.94
N LEU A 21 -1.51 15.49 -19.78
CA LEU A 21 -2.37 15.98 -20.83
C LEU A 21 -2.65 17.47 -20.59
N ALA A 22 -2.20 18.32 -21.50
CA ALA A 22 -2.35 19.76 -21.37
C ALA A 22 -3.82 20.21 -21.45
N THR A 23 -4.14 21.33 -20.78
CA THR A 23 -5.50 21.90 -20.72
C THR A 23 -6.25 21.98 -22.06
N PRO A 24 -5.63 22.37 -23.20
CA PRO A 24 -6.35 22.42 -24.48
C PRO A 24 -6.97 21.08 -24.91
N HIS A 25 -6.43 19.95 -24.45
CA HIS A 25 -6.93 18.62 -24.75
C HIS A 25 -7.97 18.10 -23.74
N LEU A 26 -8.15 18.79 -22.61
CA LEU A 26 -9.15 18.44 -21.60
C LEU A 26 -10.53 18.98 -21.95
N HIS A 27 -10.64 19.89 -22.92
CA HIS A 27 -11.91 20.46 -23.34
C HIS A 27 -12.30 20.01 -24.75
N THR A 28 -13.60 19.89 -24.98
CA THR A 28 -14.17 19.81 -26.32
C THR A 28 -14.18 21.21 -26.97
N PRO A 29 -14.33 21.32 -28.31
CA PRO A 29 -14.32 22.62 -28.99
C PRO A 29 -15.40 23.62 -28.52
N ASP A 30 -16.50 23.12 -27.94
CA ASP A 30 -17.58 23.89 -27.30
C ASP A 30 -17.30 24.24 -25.82
N GLY A 31 -16.08 23.97 -25.34
CA GLY A 31 -15.62 24.34 -24.01
C GLY A 31 -16.05 23.40 -22.88
N GLN A 32 -16.77 22.32 -23.18
CA GLN A 32 -17.12 21.33 -22.16
C GLN A 32 -15.88 20.52 -21.74
N GLU A 33 -15.74 20.22 -20.45
CA GLU A 33 -14.68 19.32 -20.00
C GLU A 33 -14.98 17.91 -20.51
N ARG A 34 -13.99 17.29 -21.15
CA ARG A 34 -14.04 15.87 -21.51
C ARG A 34 -13.99 15.08 -20.21
N GLY A 35 -14.76 14.00 -20.12
CA GLY A 35 -14.65 13.08 -18.98
C GLY A 35 -13.20 12.60 -18.86
N THR A 36 -12.51 13.01 -17.79
CA THR A 36 -11.08 12.70 -17.59
C THR A 36 -10.85 11.43 -16.80
N SER A 37 -11.86 10.96 -16.06
CA SER A 37 -11.76 9.71 -15.30
C SER A 37 -12.17 8.54 -16.18
N TYR A 38 -11.21 7.78 -16.68
CA TYR A 38 -11.47 6.52 -17.34
C TYR A 38 -10.34 5.53 -17.11
N ARG A 39 -10.72 4.32 -16.70
CA ARG A 39 -9.85 3.14 -16.74
C ARG A 39 -9.85 2.64 -18.18
N THR A 40 -8.74 2.77 -18.89
CA THR A 40 -8.68 2.39 -20.30
C THR A 40 -7.33 1.79 -20.67
N VAL A 41 -7.37 0.83 -21.59
CA VAL A 41 -6.20 0.20 -22.16
C VAL A 41 -6.13 0.58 -23.64
N PHE A 42 -5.07 1.28 -24.02
CA PHE A 42 -4.80 1.72 -25.39
C PHE A 42 -3.76 0.81 -26.05
N PRO A 43 -4.10 0.14 -27.16
CA PRO A 43 -3.09 -0.52 -27.98
C PRO A 43 -2.29 0.55 -28.74
N LEU A 44 -0.96 0.49 -28.65
CA LEU A 44 -0.05 1.44 -29.32
C LEU A 44 0.55 0.89 -30.62
N GLY A 45 0.24 -0.36 -30.96
CA GLY A 45 0.86 -1.09 -32.08
C GLY A 45 2.14 -1.81 -31.65
N GLY A 46 2.63 -2.74 -32.48
CA GLY A 46 3.86 -3.50 -32.19
C GLY A 46 3.83 -4.35 -30.92
N GLY A 47 2.65 -4.58 -30.32
CA GLY A 47 2.52 -5.25 -29.02
C GLY A 47 2.66 -4.31 -27.80
N ALA A 48 2.92 -3.02 -28.03
CA ALA A 48 2.92 -2.01 -26.98
C ALA A 48 1.50 -1.65 -26.53
N VAL A 49 1.34 -1.40 -25.23
CA VAL A 49 0.04 -1.16 -24.59
C VAL A 49 0.19 -0.13 -23.47
N LEU A 50 -0.71 0.84 -23.42
CA LEU A 50 -0.81 1.82 -22.34
C LEU A 50 -2.11 1.60 -21.54
N GLY A 51 -1.99 1.25 -20.27
CA GLY A 51 -3.13 1.16 -19.34
C GLY A 51 -3.19 2.38 -18.43
N ILE A 52 -4.19 3.25 -18.61
CA ILE A 52 -4.47 4.38 -17.72
C ILE A 52 -5.34 3.92 -16.53
N THR A 53 -4.90 4.26 -15.33
CA THR A 53 -5.62 3.95 -14.08
C THR A 53 -6.63 5.05 -13.74
N GLU A 54 -7.43 4.84 -12.69
CA GLU A 54 -8.30 5.90 -12.17
C GLU A 54 -7.56 6.99 -11.38
N ASN A 55 -6.27 6.79 -11.12
CA ASN A 55 -5.49 7.73 -10.33
C ASN A 55 -5.01 8.86 -11.23
N ASP A 56 -5.65 10.00 -11.10
CA ASP A 56 -5.34 11.22 -11.83
C ASP A 56 -5.38 12.44 -10.90
N ARG A 57 -4.70 13.51 -11.30
CA ARG A 57 -4.66 14.77 -10.55
C ARG A 57 -4.63 15.97 -11.49
N GLY A 58 -5.40 17.01 -11.14
CA GLY A 58 -5.26 18.31 -11.78
C GLY A 58 -3.93 18.97 -11.44
N VAL A 59 -3.33 19.64 -12.43
CA VAL A 59 -2.13 20.46 -12.30
C VAL A 59 -2.35 21.80 -13.02
N ASP A 60 -1.52 22.80 -12.76
CA ASP A 60 -1.73 24.17 -13.27
C ASP A 60 -1.87 24.25 -14.80
N ASP A 61 -1.16 23.40 -15.54
CA ASP A 61 -1.12 23.35 -17.01
C ASP A 61 -1.90 22.18 -17.64
N GLY A 62 -2.68 21.44 -16.84
CA GLY A 62 -3.46 20.31 -17.35
C GLY A 62 -3.81 19.27 -16.30
N ARG A 63 -3.67 18.00 -16.67
CA ARG A 63 -3.95 16.85 -15.81
C ARG A 63 -2.90 15.77 -15.96
N GLU A 64 -2.54 15.14 -14.85
CA GLU A 64 -1.63 14.00 -14.83
C GLU A 64 -2.38 12.72 -14.52
N PHE A 65 -1.96 11.63 -15.18
CA PHE A 65 -2.52 10.29 -15.06
C PHE A 65 -1.43 9.31 -14.68
N GLU A 66 -1.70 8.45 -13.71
CA GLU A 66 -0.86 7.27 -13.49
C GLU A 66 -1.25 6.15 -14.44
N ALA A 67 -0.25 5.55 -15.08
CA ALA A 67 -0.44 4.49 -16.05
C ALA A 67 0.66 3.42 -16.00
N LEU A 68 0.37 2.28 -16.61
CA LEU A 68 1.35 1.23 -16.93
C LEU A 68 1.56 1.19 -18.44
N LEU A 69 2.82 1.31 -18.86
CA LEU A 69 3.24 1.23 -20.24
C LEU A 69 4.01 -0.06 -20.47
N HIS A 70 3.46 -0.94 -21.29
CA HIS A 70 4.15 -2.08 -21.86
C HIS A 70 4.73 -1.70 -23.22
N ASP A 71 6.00 -1.95 -23.44
CA ASP A 71 6.65 -1.79 -24.73
C ASP A 71 7.68 -2.90 -24.95
N PRO A 72 7.42 -3.87 -25.85
CA PRO A 72 8.36 -4.96 -26.12
C PRO A 72 9.66 -4.47 -26.76
N ASP A 73 9.66 -3.32 -27.44
CA ASP A 73 10.84 -2.71 -28.06
C ASP A 73 11.63 -1.82 -27.07
N GLY A 74 11.10 -1.61 -25.86
CA GLY A 74 11.78 -0.86 -24.78
C GLY A 74 11.94 0.65 -25.02
N ARG A 75 11.16 1.25 -25.92
CA ARG A 75 11.24 2.69 -26.25
C ARG A 75 10.49 3.54 -25.22
N PHE A 76 9.37 3.02 -24.72
CA PHE A 76 8.53 3.64 -23.70
C PHE A 76 8.04 5.05 -24.09
N GLU A 77 7.68 5.23 -25.36
CA GLU A 77 7.16 6.49 -25.87
C GLU A 77 5.69 6.69 -25.48
N ALA A 78 5.37 7.86 -24.94
CA ALA A 78 3.99 8.23 -24.68
C ALA A 78 3.28 8.59 -26.00
N PRO A 79 2.07 8.08 -26.26
CA PRO A 79 1.31 8.46 -27.45
C PRO A 79 0.86 9.92 -27.33
N ALA A 80 0.95 10.67 -28.43
CA ALA A 80 0.30 11.98 -28.50
C ALA A 80 -1.22 11.82 -28.25
N PRO A 81 -1.87 12.78 -27.56
CA PRO A 81 -1.34 14.06 -27.07
C PRO A 81 -0.68 14.02 -25.69
N TYR A 82 -0.45 12.83 -25.11
CA TYR A 82 0.17 12.71 -23.79
C TYR A 82 1.67 12.99 -23.84
N THR A 83 2.17 13.56 -22.75
CA THR A 83 3.60 13.77 -22.52
C THR A 83 4.06 12.98 -21.31
N LEU A 84 5.19 12.28 -21.44
CA LEU A 84 5.75 11.49 -20.35
C LEU A 84 6.39 12.42 -19.31
N ARG A 85 5.94 12.35 -18.05
CA ARG A 85 6.53 13.12 -16.93
C ARG A 85 7.52 12.27 -16.13
N THR A 86 7.13 11.06 -15.78
CA THR A 86 7.98 10.12 -15.04
C THR A 86 7.86 8.72 -15.64
N ALA A 87 8.92 7.94 -15.51
CA ALA A 87 8.94 6.53 -15.87
C ALA A 87 9.82 5.75 -14.89
N THR A 88 9.24 4.74 -14.26
CA THR A 88 9.92 3.90 -13.26
C THR A 88 9.61 2.44 -13.52
N SER A 89 10.59 1.54 -13.37
CA SER A 89 10.32 0.10 -13.45
C SER A 89 9.33 -0.32 -12.37
N PRO A 90 8.28 -1.08 -12.70
CA PRO A 90 7.36 -1.64 -11.72
C PRO A 90 8.00 -2.83 -11.00
N GLY A 91 7.38 -3.28 -9.90
CA GLY A 91 7.82 -4.45 -9.13
C GLY A 91 8.78 -4.10 -7.99
N ASP A 92 9.04 -5.09 -7.15
CA ASP A 92 10.02 -4.99 -6.06
C ASP A 92 11.44 -5.25 -6.62
N ARG A 93 12.37 -4.32 -6.37
CA ARG A 93 13.77 -4.42 -6.83
C ARG A 93 14.63 -5.34 -5.96
N THR A 94 14.15 -5.66 -4.76
CA THR A 94 14.89 -6.50 -3.81
C THR A 94 14.62 -8.00 -4.03
N ARG A 95 13.58 -8.34 -4.80
CA ARG A 95 13.16 -9.71 -5.06
C ARG A 95 13.60 -10.17 -6.43
N GLY A 96 14.17 -11.39 -6.48
CA GLY A 96 14.55 -12.03 -7.74
C GLY A 96 13.35 -12.36 -8.62
N ALA A 97 13.63 -12.56 -9.92
CA ALA A 97 12.61 -12.81 -10.95
C ALA A 97 11.61 -13.92 -10.63
N ASP A 98 12.05 -14.98 -9.96
CA ASP A 98 11.22 -16.16 -9.67
C ASP A 98 10.41 -16.07 -8.37
N TRP A 99 10.63 -15.02 -7.55
CA TRP A 99 10.02 -14.91 -6.22
C TRP A 99 8.49 -14.94 -6.28
N LEU A 100 7.87 -14.16 -7.18
CA LEU A 100 6.42 -14.12 -7.30
C LEU A 100 5.85 -15.47 -7.74
N THR A 101 6.52 -16.15 -8.67
CA THR A 101 6.09 -17.48 -9.12
C THR A 101 6.17 -18.50 -7.99
N ALA A 102 7.22 -18.46 -7.17
CA ALA A 102 7.34 -19.30 -5.97
C ALA A 102 6.25 -18.95 -4.94
N PHE A 103 6.01 -17.67 -4.67
CA PHE A 103 4.95 -17.23 -3.77
C PHE A 103 3.56 -17.69 -4.20
N LEU A 104 3.20 -17.50 -5.48
CA LEU A 104 1.90 -17.95 -6.00
C LEU A 104 1.76 -19.46 -5.93
N ARG A 105 2.84 -20.22 -6.19
CA ARG A 105 2.84 -21.67 -6.02
C ARG A 105 2.57 -22.07 -4.57
N GLU A 106 3.21 -21.44 -3.59
CA GLU A 106 2.93 -21.73 -2.19
C GLU A 106 1.49 -21.37 -1.81
N ALA A 107 0.98 -20.23 -2.29
CA ALA A 107 -0.39 -19.78 -2.05
C ALA A 107 -1.46 -20.71 -2.65
N GLU A 108 -1.21 -21.31 -3.80
CA GLU A 108 -2.12 -22.29 -4.42
C GLU A 108 -2.15 -23.63 -3.66
N ASN A 109 -1.03 -24.00 -3.03
CA ASN A 109 -0.87 -25.32 -2.41
C ASN A 109 -1.12 -25.34 -0.91
N ARG A 110 -1.24 -24.18 -0.26
CA ARG A 110 -1.39 -24.06 1.19
C ARG A 110 -2.67 -23.33 1.57
N ALA A 111 -3.17 -23.67 2.75
CA ALA A 111 -4.32 -23.02 3.37
C ALA A 111 -3.94 -21.62 3.90
N GLU A 112 -4.74 -21.10 4.83
CA GLU A 112 -4.55 -19.78 5.44
C GLU A 112 -3.14 -19.59 6.02
N VAL A 113 -2.61 -18.38 5.86
CA VAL A 113 -1.33 -17.97 6.44
C VAL A 113 -1.48 -17.87 7.96
N PRO A 114 -0.62 -18.53 8.76
CA PRO A 114 -0.66 -18.39 10.20
C PRO A 114 -0.32 -16.95 10.59
N LEU A 115 -1.11 -16.38 11.51
CA LEU A 115 -0.87 -15.07 12.12
C LEU A 115 -0.54 -15.27 13.60
N PRO A 116 0.70 -15.68 13.94
CA PRO A 116 1.10 -15.89 15.32
C PRO A 116 0.97 -14.59 16.12
N GLU A 117 0.41 -14.68 17.33
CA GLU A 117 0.22 -13.52 18.21
C GLU A 117 1.56 -12.85 18.53
N GLU A 118 2.62 -13.66 18.67
CA GLU A 118 3.99 -13.25 18.95
C GLU A 118 4.53 -12.30 17.87
N ALA A 119 4.14 -12.45 16.60
CA ALA A 119 4.59 -11.56 15.54
C ALA A 119 3.97 -10.16 15.65
N ALA A 120 2.70 -10.06 16.09
CA ALA A 120 2.07 -8.78 16.36
C ALA A 120 2.66 -8.10 17.61
N GLU A 121 2.96 -8.88 18.65
CA GLU A 121 3.66 -8.38 19.84
C GLU A 121 5.06 -7.86 19.51
N GLU A 122 5.80 -8.59 18.68
CA GLU A 122 7.13 -8.19 18.24
C GLU A 122 7.11 -6.91 17.40
N PHE A 123 6.19 -6.82 16.43
CA PHE A 123 5.99 -5.58 15.66
C PHE A 123 5.66 -4.40 16.57
N SER A 124 4.74 -4.58 17.53
CA SER A 124 4.38 -3.56 18.53
C SER A 124 5.58 -3.14 19.38
N ARG A 125 6.40 -4.09 19.83
CA ARG A 125 7.60 -3.84 20.64
C ARG A 125 8.66 -3.03 19.86
N LEU A 126 8.88 -3.37 18.59
CA LEU A 126 9.89 -2.75 17.74
C LEU A 126 9.49 -1.33 17.27
N THR A 127 8.20 -1.09 17.04
CA THR A 127 7.69 0.19 16.49
C THR A 127 7.08 1.11 17.53
N GLY A 128 6.65 0.58 18.67
CA GLY A 128 5.93 1.30 19.72
C GLY A 128 4.44 1.53 19.42
N VAL A 129 3.90 0.94 18.35
CA VAL A 129 2.47 1.07 18.02
C VAL A 129 1.60 0.17 18.91
N PRO A 130 0.30 0.48 19.08
CA PRO A 130 -0.63 -0.38 19.81
C PRO A 130 -0.79 -1.76 19.17
N GLY A 131 -1.09 -2.77 19.99
CA GLY A 131 -1.29 -4.15 19.53
C GLY A 131 -2.38 -4.29 18.46
N ALA A 132 -3.47 -3.53 18.59
CA ALA A 132 -4.55 -3.53 17.58
C ALA A 132 -4.06 -3.10 16.19
N LEU A 133 -3.21 -2.07 16.13
CA LEU A 133 -2.60 -1.60 14.88
C LEU A 133 -1.62 -2.65 14.34
N ALA A 134 -0.78 -3.23 15.21
CA ALA A 134 0.15 -4.29 14.81
C ALA A 134 -0.55 -5.50 14.18
N ARG A 135 -1.66 -5.97 14.79
CA ARG A 135 -2.45 -7.09 14.24
C ARG A 135 -3.07 -6.75 12.87
N LEU A 136 -3.54 -5.53 12.66
CA LEU A 136 -4.04 -5.09 11.34
C LEU A 136 -2.93 -5.00 10.28
N VAL A 137 -1.74 -4.51 10.66
CA VAL A 137 -0.58 -4.48 9.76
C VAL A 137 -0.22 -5.90 9.33
N LEU A 138 -0.07 -6.82 10.28
CA LEU A 138 0.29 -8.22 10.06
C LEU A 138 -0.74 -8.97 9.20
N ALA A 139 -2.02 -8.59 9.31
CA ALA A 139 -3.09 -9.11 8.44
C ALA A 139 -3.10 -8.52 7.01
N GLY A 140 -2.15 -7.65 6.67
CA GLY A 140 -2.06 -7.01 5.36
C GLY A 140 -2.97 -5.78 5.17
N MET A 141 -3.46 -5.19 6.27
CA MET A 141 -4.33 -4.00 6.28
C MET A 141 -5.63 -4.16 5.46
N PRO A 142 -6.42 -5.22 5.68
CA PRO A 142 -7.63 -5.48 4.91
C PRO A 142 -8.64 -4.34 5.03
N ASN A 143 -9.18 -3.89 3.89
CA ASN A 143 -10.20 -2.83 3.77
C ASN A 143 -9.82 -1.52 4.50
N VAL A 144 -8.53 -1.19 4.59
CA VAL A 144 -8.06 0.01 5.33
C VAL A 144 -8.62 1.34 4.79
N ASP A 145 -9.01 1.36 3.51
CA ASP A 145 -9.56 2.55 2.85
C ASP A 145 -11.08 2.70 3.04
N ASP A 146 -11.76 1.73 3.65
CA ASP A 146 -13.20 1.80 3.94
C ASP A 146 -13.50 2.77 5.10
N TRP A 147 -14.56 3.55 4.97
CA TRP A 147 -15.03 4.52 5.97
C TRP A 147 -15.94 3.91 7.04
N GLY A 148 -16.56 2.76 6.77
CA GLY A 148 -17.51 2.11 7.67
C GLY A 148 -16.87 1.51 8.93
N ASN A 149 -17.55 1.61 10.08
CA ASN A 149 -17.04 1.04 11.34
C ASN A 149 -16.92 -0.49 11.33
N ASN A 150 -17.63 -1.18 10.42
CA ASN A 150 -17.58 -2.63 10.24
C ASN A 150 -16.80 -3.01 8.96
N PHE A 151 -15.67 -2.35 8.69
CA PHE A 151 -14.83 -2.62 7.51
C PHE A 151 -14.26 -4.05 7.47
N LEU A 152 -14.16 -4.71 8.62
CA LEU A 152 -13.74 -6.11 8.71
C LEU A 152 -14.96 -7.03 8.85
N PRO A 153 -15.00 -8.14 8.10
CA PRO A 153 -15.90 -9.25 8.41
C PRO A 153 -15.76 -9.70 9.87
N THR A 154 -16.87 -10.13 10.48
CA THR A 154 -16.92 -10.49 11.90
C THR A 154 -15.95 -11.63 12.23
N GLU A 155 -15.86 -12.60 11.33
CA GLU A 155 -14.99 -13.78 11.43
C GLU A 155 -13.53 -13.34 11.49
N LEU A 156 -13.11 -12.50 10.53
CA LEU A 156 -11.74 -11.97 10.47
C LEU A 156 -11.41 -11.13 11.69
N ARG A 157 -12.29 -10.19 12.07
CA ARG A 157 -12.10 -9.34 13.25
C ARG A 157 -11.94 -10.16 14.54
N THR A 158 -12.72 -11.24 14.67
CA THR A 158 -12.67 -12.14 15.83
C THR A 158 -11.38 -12.97 15.82
N SER A 159 -10.95 -13.47 14.65
CA SER A 159 -9.67 -14.20 14.52
C SER A 159 -8.45 -13.34 14.89
N LEU A 160 -8.53 -12.03 14.65
CA LEU A 160 -7.51 -11.06 15.05
C LEU A 160 -7.65 -10.60 16.51
N GLY A 161 -8.66 -11.07 17.25
CA GLY A 161 -8.90 -10.66 18.63
C GLY A 161 -9.22 -9.17 18.80
N LEU A 162 -9.79 -8.52 17.77
CA LEU A 162 -10.05 -7.08 17.78
C LEU A 162 -11.51 -6.74 18.15
N LYS A 163 -11.70 -5.72 18.99
CA LYS A 163 -13.01 -5.09 19.15
C LYS A 163 -13.27 -4.10 18.01
N VAL A 164 -14.54 -3.79 17.77
CA VAL A 164 -14.96 -2.87 16.69
C VAL A 164 -14.29 -1.50 16.81
N ALA A 165 -14.33 -0.88 18.01
CA ALA A 165 -13.75 0.43 18.24
C ALA A 165 -12.21 0.45 18.09
N GLU A 166 -11.54 -0.58 18.63
CA GLU A 166 -10.08 -0.74 18.51
C GLU A 166 -9.65 -0.91 17.05
N ALA A 167 -10.39 -1.71 16.27
CA ALA A 167 -10.13 -1.89 14.84
C ALA A 167 -10.37 -0.60 14.04
N ALA A 168 -11.43 0.15 14.32
CA ALA A 168 -11.74 1.41 13.65
C ALA A 168 -10.66 2.47 13.90
N GLN A 169 -10.21 2.62 15.16
CA GLN A 169 -9.13 3.55 15.49
C GLN A 169 -7.82 3.17 14.80
N ALA A 170 -7.44 1.90 14.84
CA ALA A 170 -6.23 1.41 14.19
C ALA A 170 -6.28 1.61 12.65
N ARG A 171 -7.44 1.36 12.04
CA ARG A 171 -7.68 1.66 10.62
C ARG A 171 -7.48 3.14 10.32
N ASP A 172 -8.07 4.04 11.10
CA ASP A 172 -7.98 5.48 10.86
C ASP A 172 -6.54 5.99 10.94
N GLU A 173 -5.73 5.45 11.86
CA GLU A 173 -4.29 5.73 11.90
C GLU A 173 -3.56 5.24 10.66
N LEU A 174 -3.81 4.00 10.22
CA LEU A 174 -3.19 3.43 9.01
C LEU A 174 -3.63 4.15 7.74
N ARG A 175 -4.89 4.57 7.67
CA ARG A 175 -5.45 5.31 6.53
C ARG A 175 -4.79 6.68 6.35
N GLY A 176 -4.33 7.29 7.45
CA GLY A 176 -3.54 8.52 7.42
C GLY A 176 -2.14 8.40 6.82
N LEU A 177 -1.63 7.17 6.62
CA LEU A 177 -0.37 6.92 5.92
C LEU A 177 -0.57 6.98 4.41
N SER A 178 0.46 7.40 3.67
CA SER A 178 0.42 7.32 2.22
C SER A 178 0.32 5.87 1.75
N VAL A 179 -0.27 5.67 0.58
CA VAL A 179 -0.40 4.34 -0.04
C VAL A 179 0.96 3.69 -0.24
N GLU A 180 1.99 4.47 -0.56
CA GLU A 180 3.37 4.01 -0.74
C GLU A 180 3.94 3.43 0.55
N VAL A 181 3.72 4.11 1.69
CA VAL A 181 4.17 3.62 3.00
C VAL A 181 3.44 2.32 3.36
N ARG A 182 2.12 2.27 3.19
CA ARG A 182 1.34 1.05 3.44
C ARG A 182 1.82 -0.12 2.58
N ARG A 183 2.04 0.11 1.28
CA ARG A 183 2.58 -0.90 0.35
C ARG A 183 3.97 -1.37 0.75
N ALA A 184 4.86 -0.45 1.15
CA ALA A 184 6.22 -0.81 1.57
C ALA A 184 6.21 -1.68 2.83
N VAL A 185 5.39 -1.33 3.83
CA VAL A 185 5.24 -2.11 5.06
C VAL A 185 4.65 -3.49 4.76
N VAL A 186 3.59 -3.58 3.95
CA VAL A 186 3.00 -4.87 3.57
C VAL A 186 3.96 -5.73 2.75
N ALA A 187 4.72 -5.13 1.83
CA ALA A 187 5.75 -5.86 1.09
C ALA A 187 6.79 -6.46 2.06
N ALA A 188 7.26 -5.68 3.03
CA ALA A 188 8.26 -6.11 4.01
C ALA A 188 7.78 -7.22 4.97
N LEU A 189 6.48 -7.49 5.06
CA LEU A 189 5.95 -8.64 5.80
C LEU A 189 6.19 -9.97 5.08
N LEU A 190 6.42 -9.94 3.77
CA LEU A 190 6.61 -11.15 2.97
C LEU A 190 8.08 -11.56 3.04
N PRO A 191 8.41 -12.77 3.56
CA PRO A 191 9.79 -13.22 3.70
C PRO A 191 10.50 -13.38 2.34
N GLU A 192 11.83 -13.32 2.35
CA GLU A 192 12.66 -13.57 1.16
C GLU A 192 12.41 -14.95 0.55
N ASP A 193 12.26 -15.98 1.39
CA ASP A 193 11.74 -17.30 0.98
C ASP A 193 10.22 -17.32 1.18
N PRO A 194 9.41 -17.33 0.11
CA PRO A 194 7.96 -17.31 0.20
C PRO A 194 7.37 -18.43 1.06
N ALA A 195 7.99 -19.61 1.10
CA ALA A 195 7.47 -20.75 1.84
C ALA A 195 7.41 -20.48 3.35
N ARG A 196 8.31 -19.61 3.86
CA ARG A 196 8.37 -19.22 5.27
C ARG A 196 7.13 -18.47 5.73
N LEU A 197 6.43 -17.77 4.83
CA LEU A 197 5.18 -17.10 5.19
C LEU A 197 4.16 -18.09 5.78
N TRP A 198 4.10 -19.32 5.24
CA TRP A 198 3.15 -20.33 5.71
C TRP A 198 3.68 -21.20 6.85
N THR A 199 4.99 -21.30 7.05
CA THR A 199 5.57 -22.10 8.16
C THR A 199 5.82 -21.28 9.41
N GLU A 200 6.20 -20.01 9.26
CA GLU A 200 6.65 -19.12 10.33
C GLU A 200 5.75 -17.89 10.49
N GLY A 201 5.00 -17.53 9.44
CA GLY A 201 4.17 -16.33 9.43
C GLY A 201 4.88 -15.12 8.80
N PRO A 202 4.26 -13.93 8.90
CA PRO A 202 4.82 -12.70 8.34
C PRO A 202 6.09 -12.22 9.07
N ASP A 203 7.01 -11.60 8.33
CA ASP A 203 8.25 -11.03 8.89
C ASP A 203 7.99 -9.68 9.57
N ALA A 204 7.62 -9.76 10.84
CA ALA A 204 7.36 -8.60 11.70
C ALA A 204 8.59 -7.68 11.86
N ALA A 205 9.80 -8.23 11.88
CA ALA A 205 11.01 -7.46 12.11
C ALA A 205 11.36 -6.60 10.88
N SER A 206 11.28 -7.19 9.69
CA SER A 206 11.48 -6.48 8.42
C SER A 206 10.43 -5.39 8.24
N ALA A 207 9.15 -5.69 8.50
CA ALA A 207 8.08 -4.70 8.44
C ALA A 207 8.27 -3.57 9.47
N ALA A 208 8.74 -3.88 10.68
CA ALA A 208 9.00 -2.88 11.72
C ALA A 208 10.18 -1.96 11.35
N ALA A 209 11.22 -2.48 10.69
CA ALA A 209 12.33 -1.67 10.17
C ALA A 209 11.83 -0.66 9.12
N VAL A 210 11.01 -1.11 8.19
CA VAL A 210 10.38 -0.23 7.18
C VAL A 210 9.44 0.79 7.82
N TRP A 211 8.61 0.36 8.77
CA TRP A 211 7.75 1.27 9.53
C TRP A 211 8.56 2.38 10.19
N ASN A 212 9.62 2.02 10.93
CA ASN A 212 10.45 2.98 11.66
C ASN A 212 11.19 3.94 10.71
N ALA A 213 11.55 3.50 9.50
CA ALA A 213 12.19 4.37 8.51
C ALA A 213 11.24 5.43 7.93
N TYR A 214 9.96 5.08 7.69
CA TYR A 214 9.00 5.99 7.07
C TYR A 214 8.13 6.77 8.06
N VAL A 215 7.72 6.14 9.15
CA VAL A 215 6.77 6.68 10.14
C VAL A 215 7.48 7.12 11.43
N GLY A 216 8.64 6.51 11.73
CA GLY A 216 9.35 6.70 12.98
C GLY A 216 8.87 5.75 14.08
N ARG A 217 9.78 5.47 15.02
CA ARG A 217 9.48 4.69 16.23
C ARG A 217 8.78 5.58 17.26
N ARG A 218 7.72 5.06 17.88
CA ARG A 218 6.98 5.76 18.94
C ARG A 218 7.40 5.28 20.33
N THR A 219 7.27 6.15 21.32
CA THR A 219 7.34 5.73 22.73
C THR A 219 6.12 4.89 23.04
N ARG A 220 6.35 3.66 23.50
CA ARG A 220 5.27 2.72 23.84
C ARG A 220 4.49 3.25 25.05
N VAL A 221 3.19 3.41 24.88
CA VAL A 221 2.25 3.73 25.95
C VAL A 221 1.49 2.46 26.31
N PRO A 222 1.48 2.02 27.58
CA PRO A 222 0.69 0.86 28.00
C PRO A 222 -0.82 1.07 27.75
N ASP A 223 -1.52 0.04 27.28
CA ASP A 223 -2.95 0.12 26.92
C ASP A 223 -3.85 0.61 28.07
N TRP A 224 -3.53 0.25 29.32
CA TRP A 224 -4.28 0.71 30.49
C TRP A 224 -4.20 2.23 30.67
N LEU A 225 -3.07 2.85 30.32
CA LEU A 225 -2.87 4.29 30.42
C LEU A 225 -3.62 5.03 29.32
N ILE A 226 -3.70 4.44 28.13
CA ILE A 226 -4.55 4.94 27.03
C ILE A 226 -6.01 4.94 27.47
N ALA A 227 -6.49 3.82 28.03
CA ALA A 227 -7.87 3.66 28.48
C ALA A 227 -8.24 4.59 29.66
N GLU A 228 -7.28 4.98 30.50
CA GLU A 228 -7.46 5.99 31.54
C GLU A 228 -7.52 7.40 30.94
N ALA A 229 -6.59 7.73 30.04
CA ALA A 229 -6.52 9.05 29.43
C ALA A 229 -7.72 9.34 28.52
N ASP A 230 -8.26 8.34 27.82
CA ASP A 230 -9.48 8.47 27.00
C ASP A 230 -10.70 8.91 27.82
N ARG A 231 -10.72 8.62 29.13
CA ARG A 231 -11.81 9.05 30.02
C ARG A 231 -11.68 10.49 30.49
N GLY A 232 -10.48 11.06 30.45
CA GLY A 232 -10.17 12.34 31.09
C GLY A 232 -9.72 13.46 30.16
N VAL A 233 -9.41 13.16 28.88
CA VAL A 233 -8.77 14.11 27.98
C VAL A 233 -9.54 14.22 26.66
N VAL A 234 -9.96 15.44 26.32
CA VAL A 234 -10.49 15.76 24.99
C VAL A 234 -9.36 16.39 24.17
N THR A 235 -8.90 15.71 23.13
CA THR A 235 -7.87 16.26 22.22
C THR A 235 -8.32 16.15 20.77
N GLY A 236 -7.75 16.99 19.89
CA GLY A 236 -7.97 16.89 18.44
C GLY A 236 -7.21 15.74 17.78
N TRP A 237 -6.34 15.03 18.50
CA TRP A 237 -5.63 13.83 18.05
C TRP A 237 -6.20 12.59 18.75
N SER A 238 -5.85 11.38 18.31
CA SER A 238 -6.07 10.22 19.17
C SER A 238 -5.24 10.39 20.45
N VAL A 239 -5.82 10.08 21.61
CA VAL A 239 -5.15 10.20 22.92
C VAL A 239 -3.83 9.43 22.91
N GLN A 240 -3.80 8.28 22.23
CA GLN A 240 -2.59 7.50 22.04
C GLN A 240 -1.48 8.25 21.32
N ARG A 241 -1.80 8.95 20.22
CA ARG A 241 -0.84 9.75 19.46
C ARG A 241 -0.32 10.92 20.30
N ALA A 242 -1.21 11.58 21.05
CA ALA A 242 -0.84 12.68 21.93
C ALA A 242 0.10 12.24 23.05
N LEU A 243 -0.22 11.14 23.75
CA LEU A 243 0.62 10.60 24.83
C LEU A 243 1.98 10.13 24.32
N SER A 244 2.01 9.42 23.19
CA SER A 244 3.27 8.95 22.61
C SER A 244 4.21 10.11 22.27
N ALA A 245 3.68 11.19 21.69
CA ALA A 245 4.45 12.39 21.36
C ALA A 245 4.92 13.16 22.61
N LEU A 246 4.11 13.19 23.67
CA LEU A 246 4.47 13.85 24.92
C LEU A 246 5.58 13.09 25.68
N LEU A 247 5.57 11.77 25.62
CA LEU A 247 6.56 10.91 26.28
C LEU A 247 7.85 10.69 25.47
N GLY A 248 7.83 11.03 24.17
CA GLY A 248 8.99 10.99 23.28
C GLY A 248 8.98 12.19 22.33
N PRO A 249 9.36 13.38 22.82
CA PRO A 249 9.32 14.63 22.05
C PRO A 249 10.37 14.71 20.95
#